data_AF-A0A4U2ZZ57-F1
#
_entry.id   AF-A0A4U2ZZ57-F1
#
_cell.length_a   1.000
_cell.length_b   1.000
_cell.length_c   1.000
_cell.angle_alpha   90.00
_cell.angle_beta   90.00
_cell.angle_gamma   90.00
#
_symmetry.space_group_name_H-M   'P 1'
#
loop_
_entity.id
_entity.type
_entity.pdbx_description
1 polymer ?
#
loop_
_entity_poly.entity_id
_entity_poly.type
_entity_poly.pdbx_seq_one_letter_code
_entity_poly.pdbx_strand_id
1 'polypeptide(L)'
;PPFKKVISDGVYELDFKKLGYKDVPQVTSPYSGKGLPFVINEKGEIYVDYRIDLYEALKKNEGQFKEGEDIRNILSKDSPFVPAYSLPYTVKNGEPIFLKS
;
A
#
# COMPACT_ATOMS: atom_id res chain seq x y z
N PRO A 1 -4.75 15.92 -10.61
CA PRO A 1 -3.37 15.50 -10.26
C PRO A 1 -2.63 14.94 -11.49
N PRO A 2 -1.31 15.11 -11.64
CA PRO A 2 -0.56 14.49 -12.73
C PRO A 2 -0.41 12.98 -12.44
N PHE A 3 -1.25 12.18 -13.05
CA PHE A 3 -1.19 10.72 -12.94
C PHE A 3 -0.13 10.16 -13.90
N LYS A 4 0.69 9.23 -13.39
CA LYS A 4 1.72 8.56 -14.18
C LYS A 4 1.23 7.22 -14.76
N LYS A 5 0.58 6.41 -13.93
CA LYS A 5 0.09 5.07 -14.30
C LYS A 5 -1.11 4.67 -13.43
N VAL A 6 -2.06 3.94 -14.01
CA VAL A 6 -3.11 3.24 -13.27
C VAL A 6 -2.49 2.01 -12.59
N ILE A 7 -2.57 1.95 -11.26
CA ILE A 7 -2.05 0.82 -10.47
C ILE A 7 -3.17 -0.21 -10.27
N SER A 8 -4.38 0.26 -9.96
CA SER A 8 -5.61 -0.50 -9.81
C SER A 8 -6.80 0.42 -10.10
N ASP A 9 -8.02 -0.14 -10.18
CA ASP A 9 -9.24 0.68 -10.26
C ASP A 9 -9.29 1.67 -9.08
N GLY A 10 -9.37 2.96 -9.42
CA GLY A 10 -9.41 4.07 -8.48
C GLY A 10 -8.09 4.37 -7.74
N VAL A 11 -6.97 3.72 -8.09
CA VAL A 11 -5.65 3.92 -7.45
C VAL A 11 -4.56 4.18 -8.48
N TYR A 12 -3.85 5.29 -8.32
CA TYR A 12 -2.91 5.80 -9.31
C TYR A 12 -1.53 6.09 -8.72
N GLU A 13 -0.51 6.00 -9.58
CA GLU A 13 0.83 6.49 -9.29
C GLU A 13 0.91 7.99 -9.57
N LEU A 14 1.53 8.75 -8.66
CA LEU A 14 1.82 10.17 -8.83
C LEU A 14 3.08 10.40 -9.66
N ASP A 15 3.03 11.35 -10.59
CA ASP A 15 4.22 11.86 -11.26
C ASP A 15 4.90 12.95 -10.42
N PHE A 16 5.72 12.52 -9.45
CA PHE A 16 6.45 13.42 -8.56
C PHE A 16 7.37 14.40 -9.30
N LYS A 17 7.91 14.02 -10.47
CA LYS A 17 8.74 14.91 -11.29
C LYS A 17 7.93 16.08 -11.83
N LYS A 18 6.71 15.82 -12.32
CA LYS A 18 5.78 16.88 -12.75
C LYS A 18 5.32 17.77 -11.61
N LEU A 19 5.36 17.28 -10.38
CA LEU A 19 5.09 18.05 -9.16
C LEU A 19 6.31 18.86 -8.67
N GLY A 20 7.44 18.82 -9.37
CA GLY A 20 8.65 19.57 -9.03
C GLY A 20 9.56 18.91 -8.00
N TYR A 21 9.28 17.66 -7.61
CA TYR A 21 10.18 16.89 -6.75
C TYR A 21 11.36 16.37 -7.56
N LYS A 22 12.57 16.47 -6.98
CA LYS A 22 13.80 15.92 -7.56
C LYS A 22 13.85 14.40 -7.44
N ASP A 23 13.40 13.88 -6.30
CA ASP A 23 13.35 12.45 -5.98
C ASP A 23 11.93 12.02 -5.60
N VAL A 24 11.62 10.73 -5.78
CA VAL A 24 10.33 10.17 -5.36
C VAL A 24 10.32 10.07 -3.83
N PRO A 25 9.46 10.82 -3.13
CA PRO A 25 9.41 10.76 -1.68
C PRO A 25 8.90 9.38 -1.24
N GLN A 26 9.45 8.90 -0.13
CA GLN A 26 9.08 7.63 0.49
C GLN A 26 9.05 7.81 2.01
N VAL A 27 8.28 6.98 2.70
CA VAL A 27 8.33 6.87 4.17
C VAL A 27 9.05 5.61 4.57
N THR A 28 9.84 5.66 5.64
CA THR A 28 10.44 4.46 6.21
C THR A 28 9.37 3.66 6.93
N SER A 29 9.18 2.40 6.52
CA SER A 29 8.26 1.47 7.15
C SER A 29 8.68 1.21 8.60
N PRO A 30 7.76 1.30 9.57
CA PRO A 30 8.03 0.86 10.93
C PRO A 30 8.02 -0.67 11.09
N TYR A 31 7.60 -1.42 10.07
CA TYR A 31 7.50 -2.88 10.07
C TYR A 31 8.73 -3.55 9.44
N SER A 32 9.13 -3.10 8.25
CA SER A 32 10.24 -3.70 7.49
C SER A 32 11.50 -2.83 7.45
N GLY A 33 11.42 -1.56 7.86
CA GLY A 33 12.51 -0.59 7.69
C GLY A 33 12.72 -0.13 6.24
N LYS A 34 11.93 -0.63 5.27
CA LYS A 34 12.06 -0.30 3.85
C LYS A 34 11.36 1.03 3.52
N GLY A 35 11.76 1.65 2.41
CA GLY A 35 11.06 2.80 1.85
C GLY A 35 9.73 2.38 1.21
N LEU A 36 8.63 2.95 1.68
CA LEU A 36 7.29 2.75 1.14
C LEU A 36 6.93 3.92 0.21
N PRO A 37 6.47 3.64 -1.02
CA PRO A 37 6.02 4.68 -1.94
C PRO A 37 4.62 5.19 -1.56
N PHE A 38 4.16 6.21 -2.28
CA PHE A 38 2.80 6.75 -2.15
C PHE A 38 1.94 6.45 -3.37
N VAL A 39 0.63 6.39 -3.15
CA VAL A 39 -0.41 6.31 -4.18
C VAL A 39 -1.47 7.39 -3.94
N ILE A 40 -2.27 7.68 -4.96
CA ILE A 40 -3.37 8.65 -4.88
C ILE A 40 -4.67 8.00 -5.34
N ASN A 41 -5.78 8.32 -4.68
CA ASN A 41 -7.11 7.86 -5.10
C ASN A 41 -7.80 8.87 -6.05
N GLU A 42 -8.99 8.52 -6.55
CA GLU A 42 -9.80 9.38 -7.44
C GLU A 42 -10.19 10.73 -6.81
N LYS A 43 -10.29 10.78 -5.48
CA LYS A 43 -10.60 12.00 -4.71
C LYS A 43 -9.38 12.92 -4.56
N GLY A 44 -8.21 12.49 -5.00
CA GLY A 44 -6.97 13.24 -4.87
C GLY A 44 -6.29 13.10 -3.51
N GLU A 45 -6.70 12.12 -2.70
CA GLU A 45 -6.13 11.85 -1.38
C GLU A 45 -4.92 10.92 -1.52
N ILE A 46 -3.83 11.25 -0.79
CA ILE A 46 -2.55 10.54 -0.86
C ILE A 46 -2.47 9.51 0.27
N TYR A 47 -2.01 8.32 -0.06
CA TYR A 47 -1.83 7.19 0.87
C TYR A 47 -0.45 6.58 0.75
N VAL A 48 0.03 5.97 1.83
CA VAL A 48 1.23 5.14 1.85
C VAL A 48 0.88 3.75 1.30
N ASP A 49 1.70 3.25 0.37
CA ASP A 49 1.54 1.93 -0.21
C ASP A 49 2.26 0.85 0.60
N TYR A 50 1.50 0.12 1.43
CA TYR A 50 2.00 -0.92 2.32
C TYR A 50 2.17 -2.29 1.67
N ARG A 51 2.01 -2.44 0.35
CA ARG A 51 2.14 -3.75 -0.31
C ARG A 51 3.48 -4.46 -0.05
N ILE A 52 4.57 -3.71 0.13
CA ILE A 52 5.88 -4.27 0.48
C ILE A 52 5.81 -4.98 1.85
N ASP A 53 5.26 -4.32 2.86
CA ASP A 53 5.15 -4.88 4.21
C ASP A 53 4.14 -6.03 4.26
N LEU A 54 3.00 -5.87 3.58
CA LEU A 54 1.97 -6.90 3.49
C LEU A 54 2.49 -8.16 2.82
N TYR A 55 3.29 -8.03 1.77
CA TYR A 55 3.88 -9.17 1.08
C TYR A 55 4.80 -9.98 2.02
N GLU A 56 5.62 -9.30 2.83
CA GLU A 56 6.46 -9.98 3.81
C GLU A 56 5.66 -10.62 4.95
N ALA A 57 4.60 -9.95 5.40
CA ALA A 57 3.72 -10.46 6.43
C ALA A 57 2.92 -11.68 5.94
N LEU A 58 2.43 -11.66 4.70
CA LEU A 58 1.70 -12.77 4.07
C LEU A 58 2.57 -14.03 3.93
N LYS A 59 3.85 -13.91 3.59
CA LYS A 59 4.79 -15.04 3.55
C LYS A 59 4.94 -15.78 4.88
N LYS A 60 4.72 -15.08 6.01
CA LYS A 60 4.79 -15.67 7.35
C LYS A 60 3.45 -16.26 7.81
N ASN A 61 2.36 -15.97 7.09
CA ASN A 61 0.98 -16.27 7.47
C ASN A 61 0.20 -16.87 6.30
N GLU A 62 0.86 -17.71 5.49
CA GLU A 62 0.27 -18.31 4.29
C GLU A 62 -1.03 -19.06 4.63
N GLY A 63 -2.06 -18.86 3.82
CA GLY A 63 -3.36 -19.53 3.96
C GLY A 63 -4.32 -18.94 5.00
N GLN A 64 -3.96 -17.85 5.70
CA GLN A 64 -4.83 -17.23 6.71
C GLN A 64 -5.86 -16.23 6.17
N PHE A 65 -5.72 -15.78 4.92
CA PHE A 65 -6.55 -14.72 4.33
C PHE A 65 -7.18 -15.18 3.02
N LYS A 66 -8.38 -14.69 2.75
CA LYS A 66 -9.11 -14.94 1.50
C LYS A 66 -9.19 -13.69 0.64
N GLU A 67 -9.31 -13.89 -0.67
CA GLU A 67 -9.59 -12.79 -1.59
C GLU A 67 -10.92 -12.13 -1.21
N GLY A 68 -10.93 -10.80 -1.12
CA GLY A 68 -12.04 -9.95 -0.67
C GLY A 68 -11.93 -9.46 0.79
N GLU A 69 -11.04 -10.03 1.61
CA GLU A 69 -10.85 -9.62 3.01
C GLU A 69 -9.85 -8.47 3.13
N ASP A 70 -10.06 -7.53 4.07
CA ASP A 70 -9.05 -6.52 4.40
C ASP A 70 -7.93 -7.16 5.23
N ILE A 71 -6.74 -7.24 4.63
CA ILE A 71 -5.57 -7.91 5.23
C ILE A 71 -4.68 -6.99 6.05
N ARG A 72 -4.99 -5.69 6.21
CA ARG A 72 -4.12 -4.73 6.93
C ARG A 72 -3.89 -5.07 8.40
N ASN A 73 -4.86 -5.75 9.01
CA ASN A 73 -4.78 -6.20 10.39
C ASN A 73 -3.54 -7.07 10.68
N ILE A 74 -2.98 -7.74 9.67
CA ILE A 74 -1.77 -8.54 9.79
C ILE A 74 -0.56 -7.73 10.28
N LEU A 75 -0.49 -6.44 9.92
CA LEU A 75 0.62 -5.56 10.29
C LEU A 75 0.51 -5.09 11.74
N SER A 76 -0.70 -5.02 12.29
CA SER A 76 -0.94 -4.47 13.64
C SER A 76 -1.00 -5.52 14.74
N LYS A 77 -1.09 -6.81 14.41
CA LYS A 77 -1.27 -7.88 15.40
C LYS A 77 -0.13 -7.97 16.43
N ASP A 78 1.11 -7.80 15.97
CA ASP A 78 2.33 -7.97 16.77
C ASP A 78 3.16 -6.67 16.84
N SER A 79 2.54 -5.52 16.59
CA SER A 79 3.23 -4.23 16.46
C SER A 79 2.42 -3.11 17.11
N PRO A 80 3.05 -2.14 17.79
CA PRO A 80 2.37 -0.95 18.29
C PRO A 80 1.96 0.01 17.16
N PHE A 81 2.32 -0.28 15.91
CA PHE A 81 2.04 0.57 14.76
C PHE A 81 0.78 0.10 14.02
N VAL A 82 0.00 1.08 13.57
CA VAL A 82 -1.11 0.87 12.63
C VAL A 82 -0.73 1.44 11.26
N PRO A 83 -1.14 0.81 10.14
CA PRO A 83 -0.91 1.35 8.80
C PRO A 83 -1.86 2.52 8.55
N ALA A 84 -1.60 3.64 9.23
CA ALA A 84 -2.31 4.89 9.07
C ALA A 84 -2.12 5.42 7.64
N TYR A 85 -3.07 6.24 7.16
CA TYR A 85 -3.05 6.79 5.80
C TYR A 85 -2.80 5.72 4.73
N SER A 86 -3.55 4.63 4.82
CA SER A 86 -3.45 3.48 3.91
C SER A 86 -4.81 3.12 3.32
N LEU A 87 -4.81 2.68 2.06
CA LEU A 87 -5.98 2.08 1.41
C LEU A 87 -6.18 0.63 1.90
N PRO A 88 -7.39 0.08 1.84
CA PRO A 88 -7.61 -1.33 2.14
C PRO A 88 -6.95 -2.23 1.07
N TYR A 89 -6.53 -3.43 1.49
CA TYR A 89 -5.88 -4.42 0.62
C TYR A 89 -6.53 -5.78 0.79
N THR A 90 -6.46 -6.60 -0.26
CA THR A 90 -6.79 -8.02 -0.23
C THR A 90 -5.63 -8.84 -0.78
N VAL A 91 -5.66 -10.15 -0.55
CA VAL A 91 -4.77 -11.10 -1.22
C VAL A 91 -5.38 -11.58 -2.54
N LYS A 92 -4.54 -11.75 -3.56
CA LYS A 92 -4.86 -12.46 -4.81
C LYS A 92 -3.63 -13.21 -5.29
N ASN A 93 -3.74 -14.52 -5.51
CA ASN A 93 -2.60 -15.38 -5.88
C ASN A 93 -1.40 -15.27 -4.91
N GLY A 94 -1.65 -15.05 -3.62
CA GLY A 94 -0.60 -14.86 -2.61
C GLY A 94 0.06 -13.49 -2.61
N GLU A 95 -0.37 -12.56 -3.47
CA GLU A 95 0.14 -11.20 -3.53
C GLU A 95 -0.87 -10.19 -2.96
N PRO A 96 -0.40 -9.15 -2.25
CA PRO A 96 -1.27 -8.08 -1.79
C PRO A 96 -1.64 -7.15 -2.94
N ILE A 97 -2.94 -6.96 -3.16
CA ILE A 97 -3.51 -6.00 -4.11
C ILE A 97 -4.44 -5.04 -3.37
N PHE A 98 -4.73 -3.88 -3.97
CA PHE A 98 -5.72 -2.97 -3.40
C PHE A 98 -7.10 -3.64 -3.38
N LEU A 99 -7.81 -3.55 -2.25
CA LEU A 99 -9.19 -3.99 -2.14
C LEU A 99 -10.06 -2.95 -2.83
N LYS A 100 -10.70 -3.36 -3.93
CA LYS A 100 -11.65 -2.51 -4.66
C LYS A 100 -12.80 -2.16 -3.72
N SER A 101 -13.14 -0.87 -3.64
CA SER A 101 -14.35 -0.39 -2.95
C SER A 101 -15.59 -0.62 -3.79
#